data_AF-A0A0C3QWW7-F1
#
_entry.id   AF-A0A0C3QWW7-F1
#
_cell.length_a   1.000
_cell.length_b   1.000
_cell.length_c   1.000
_cell.angle_alpha   90.00
_cell.angle_beta   90.00
_cell.angle_gamma   90.00
#
_symmetry.space_group_name_H-M   'P 1'
#
loop_
_entity.id
_entity.type
_entity.pdbx_description
1 polymer ?
#
loop_
_entity_poly.entity_id
_entity_poly.type
_entity_poly.pdbx_seq_one_letter_code
_entity_poly.pdbx_strand_id
1 'polypeptide(L)'
;MAPTEVTDRASKSKSHGLTITSAVSPGDFAVAVYNLATKERTILDESVFTRDHGKNHTGTWTVDITYLEDRPGKYLLLFMLIDFEDYAEVIAKGKPFYVRKSDF
;
A
#
# COMPACT_ATOMS: atom_id res chain seq x y z
N MET A 1 19.45 3.73 -9.05
CA MET A 1 18.08 4.07 -9.47
C MET A 1 17.60 5.26 -8.65
N ALA A 2 16.97 6.25 -9.28
CA ALA A 2 16.37 7.37 -8.56
C ALA A 2 15.06 6.93 -7.88
N PRO A 3 14.67 7.49 -6.72
CA PRO A 3 13.39 7.15 -6.10
C PRO A 3 12.24 7.71 -6.94
N THR A 4 11.29 6.85 -7.33
CA THR A 4 10.08 7.25 -8.05
C THR A 4 9.08 7.89 -7.09
N GLU A 5 8.62 9.09 -7.42
CA GLU A 5 7.71 9.88 -6.60
C GLU A 5 6.28 9.30 -6.68
N VAL A 6 5.79 8.72 -5.58
CA VAL A 6 4.40 8.22 -5.46
C VAL A 6 3.47 9.37 -5.13
N THR A 7 2.64 9.75 -6.10
CA THR A 7 1.63 10.81 -5.91
C THR A 7 0.30 10.17 -5.48
N ASP A 8 0.06 10.11 -4.18
CA ASP A 8 -1.12 9.47 -3.60
C ASP A 8 -2.28 10.46 -3.41
N ARG A 9 -3.45 10.16 -3.96
CA ARG A 9 -4.74 10.80 -3.63
C ARG A 9 -5.65 9.74 -3.00
N ALA A 10 -5.65 9.70 -1.67
CA ALA A 10 -6.65 8.95 -0.92
C ALA A 10 -8.04 9.57 -1.17
N SER A 11 -8.87 8.92 -1.98
CA SER A 11 -10.30 9.24 -2.10
C SER A 11 -11.09 8.20 -1.30
N LYS A 12 -12.00 8.65 -0.43
CA LYS A 12 -12.89 7.77 0.33
C LYS A 12 -13.88 7.10 -0.64
N SER A 13 -13.53 5.90 -1.12
CA SER A 13 -14.47 5.00 -1.80
C SER A 13 -15.48 4.48 -0.79
N LYS A 14 -16.71 4.15 -1.23
CA LYS A 14 -17.79 3.59 -0.39
C LYS A 14 -17.58 2.12 0.01
N SER A 15 -16.44 1.53 -0.37
CA SER A 15 -15.90 0.29 0.19
C SER A 15 -14.71 0.67 1.07
N HIS A 16 -14.36 -0.13 2.10
CA HIS A 16 -13.20 0.07 3.00
C HIS A 16 -11.84 -0.05 2.28
N GLY A 17 -11.78 0.35 1.00
CA GLY A 17 -10.64 0.30 0.14
C GLY A 17 -9.89 1.63 0.12
N LEU A 18 -8.58 1.56 0.31
CA LEU A 18 -7.68 2.68 0.09
C LEU A 18 -7.18 2.61 -1.36
N THR A 19 -7.59 3.57 -2.19
CA THR A 19 -7.12 3.68 -3.56
C THR A 19 -5.75 4.34 -3.61
N ILE A 20 -4.79 3.67 -4.24
CA ILE A 20 -3.42 4.13 -4.39
C ILE A 20 -3.06 4.11 -5.88
N THR A 21 -2.41 5.17 -6.36
CA THR A 21 -1.86 5.24 -7.72
C THR A 21 -0.35 5.09 -7.65
N SER A 22 0.19 4.08 -8.33
CA SER A 22 1.62 3.76 -8.30
C SER A 22 2.19 3.68 -9.71
N ALA A 23 3.37 4.29 -9.91
CA ALA A 23 4.19 4.23 -11.13
C ALA A 23 5.37 3.26 -10.95
N VAL A 24 5.14 2.16 -10.24
CA VAL A 24 6.18 1.20 -9.85
C VAL A 24 6.11 0.02 -10.82
N SER A 25 7.24 -0.29 -11.46
CA SER A 25 7.36 -1.29 -12.55
C SER A 25 8.12 -2.60 -12.19
N PRO A 26 7.94 -3.24 -11.02
CA PRO A 26 8.17 -4.67 -10.88
C PRO A 26 6.94 -5.44 -11.39
N GLY A 27 7.12 -6.68 -11.86
CA GLY A 27 6.01 -7.51 -12.33
C GLY A 27 4.95 -7.77 -11.24
N ASP A 28 5.42 -7.80 -9.99
CA ASP A 28 4.72 -8.13 -8.76
C ASP A 28 5.24 -7.26 -7.59
N PHE A 29 4.36 -6.93 -6.65
CA PHE A 29 4.73 -6.31 -5.39
C PHE A 29 3.73 -6.68 -4.28
N ALA A 30 4.15 -6.50 -3.04
CA ALA A 30 3.30 -6.59 -1.86
C ALA A 30 2.98 -5.20 -1.31
N VAL A 31 1.81 -5.10 -0.69
CA VAL A 31 1.35 -3.90 0.03
C VAL A 31 1.30 -4.23 1.51
N ALA A 32 1.94 -3.38 2.32
CA ALA A 32 1.87 -3.46 3.76
C ALA A 32 1.48 -2.11 4.37
N VAL A 33 1.01 -2.16 5.60
CA VAL A 33 0.86 -1.00 6.46
C VAL A 33 1.86 -1.06 7.60
N TYR A 34 2.38 0.11 7.94
CA TYR A 34 3.32 0.30 9.03
C TYR A 34 2.72 1.23 10.07
N ASN A 35 2.50 0.73 11.27
CA ASN A 35 2.00 1.52 12.38
C ASN A 35 3.13 2.43 12.89
N LEU A 36 2.94 3.74 12.77
CA LEU A 36 3.98 4.70 13.16
C LEU A 36 4.20 4.77 14.67
N ALA A 37 3.22 4.35 15.48
CA ALA A 37 3.32 4.31 16.94
C ALA A 37 4.02 3.03 17.41
N THR A 38 3.51 1.85 17.01
CA THR A 38 4.04 0.55 17.49
C THR A 38 5.26 0.07 16.73
N LYS A 39 5.57 0.68 15.57
CA LYS A 39 6.62 0.24 14.65
C LYS A 39 6.38 -1.14 14.06
N GLU A 40 5.15 -1.64 14.15
CA GLU A 40 4.75 -2.92 13.58
C GLU A 40 4.39 -2.79 12.10
N ARG A 41 4.76 -3.81 11.34
CA ARG A 41 4.40 -3.98 9.94
C ARG A 41 3.37 -5.09 9.79
N THR A 42 2.35 -4.86 9.00
CA THR A 42 1.34 -5.86 8.63
C THR A 42 1.20 -5.89 7.12
N ILE A 43 1.33 -7.06 6.51
CA ILE A 43 1.09 -7.24 5.09
C ILE A 43 -0.41 -7.27 4.84
N LEU A 44 -0.87 -6.47 3.89
CA LEU A 44 -2.28 -6.40 3.47
C LEU A 44 -2.52 -7.22 2.21
N ASP A 45 -1.55 -7.24 1.30
CA ASP A 45 -1.61 -8.03 0.07
C ASP A 45 -0.18 -8.45 -0.33
N GLU A 46 0.00 -9.71 -0.72
CA GLU A 46 1.30 -10.32 -1.03
C GLU A 46 1.55 -10.47 -2.53
N SER A 47 0.55 -10.29 -3.40
CA SER A 47 0.70 -10.64 -4.83
C SER A 47 -0.07 -9.69 -5.75
N VAL A 48 0.34 -8.42 -5.76
CA VAL A 48 -0.22 -7.39 -6.64
C VAL A 48 0.54 -7.33 -7.96
N PHE A 49 -0.09 -7.75 -9.06
CA PHE A 49 0.51 -7.76 -10.39
C PHE A 49 0.32 -6.42 -11.12
N THR A 50 1.39 -5.72 -11.46
CA THR A 50 1.31 -4.40 -12.13
C THR A 50 0.80 -4.47 -13.57
N ARG A 51 0.95 -5.62 -14.24
CA ARG A 51 0.63 -5.80 -15.67
C ARG A 51 -0.85 -5.71 -16.01
N ASP A 52 -1.75 -5.96 -15.05
CA ASP A 52 -3.19 -6.03 -15.32
C ASP A 52 -3.94 -4.70 -15.10
N HIS A 53 -3.24 -3.61 -14.75
CA HIS A 53 -3.90 -2.41 -14.20
C HIS A 53 -3.69 -1.09 -14.95
N GLY A 54 -3.07 -1.05 -16.15
CA GLY A 54 -3.08 0.18 -16.96
C GLY A 54 -2.14 0.25 -18.17
N LYS A 55 -2.30 1.31 -18.97
CA LYS A 55 -1.33 1.70 -20.03
C LYS A 55 -0.18 2.49 -19.41
N ASN A 56 1.05 2.27 -19.89
CA ASN A 56 2.27 3.00 -19.48
C ASN A 56 2.81 2.68 -18.07
N HIS A 57 2.75 1.43 -17.61
CA HIS A 57 3.34 0.99 -16.32
C HIS A 57 2.82 1.76 -15.10
N THR A 58 1.63 2.35 -15.21
CA THR A 58 0.93 3.04 -14.12
C THR A 58 -0.36 2.29 -13.83
N GLY A 59 -0.56 1.91 -12.58
CA GLY A 59 -1.74 1.17 -12.12
C GLY A 59 -2.43 1.89 -10.97
N THR A 60 -3.75 1.74 -10.90
CA THR A 60 -4.51 2.08 -9.70
C THR A 60 -4.82 0.80 -8.94
N TRP A 61 -4.45 0.76 -7.67
CA TRP A 61 -4.71 -0.37 -6.78
C TRP A 61 -5.66 0.07 -5.68
N THR A 62 -6.60 -0.79 -5.28
CA THR A 62 -7.41 -0.56 -4.08
C THR A 62 -7.11 -1.67 -3.10
N VAL A 63 -6.56 -1.32 -1.94
CA VAL A 63 -6.25 -2.28 -0.88
C VAL A 63 -7.32 -2.25 0.20
N ASP A 64 -7.78 -3.43 0.62
CA ASP A 64 -8.70 -3.56 1.75
C ASP A 64 -7.95 -3.33 3.07
N ILE A 65 -8.46 -2.40 3.88
CA ILE A 65 -7.89 -2.06 5.18
C ILE A 65 -8.75 -2.54 6.37
N THR A 66 -9.71 -3.44 6.14
CA THR A 66 -10.61 -3.98 7.20
C THR A 66 -9.84 -4.57 8.38
N TYR A 67 -8.62 -5.10 8.16
CA TYR A 67 -7.73 -5.53 9.24
C TYR A 67 -7.43 -4.44 10.30
N LEU A 68 -7.61 -3.16 9.94
CA LEU A 68 -7.35 -2.02 10.81
C LEU A 68 -8.59 -1.51 11.55
N GLU A 69 -9.75 -2.15 11.41
CA GLU A 69 -11.01 -1.74 12.06
C GLU A 69 -10.87 -1.54 13.56
N ASP A 70 -10.27 -2.51 14.25
CA ASP A 70 -10.02 -2.47 15.69
C ASP A 70 -8.67 -1.84 16.06
N ARG A 71 -7.98 -1.26 15.09
CA ARG A 71 -6.62 -0.70 15.27
C ARG A 71 -6.58 0.75 14.78
N PRO A 72 -7.27 1.67 15.46
CA PRO A 72 -7.18 3.08 15.13
C PRO A 72 -5.74 3.58 15.39
N GLY A 73 -5.23 4.41 14.49
CA GLY A 73 -3.84 4.84 14.58
C GLY A 73 -3.36 5.61 13.36
N LYS A 74 -2.06 5.93 13.37
CA LYS A 74 -1.38 6.58 12.26
C LYS A 74 -0.52 5.56 11.53
N TYR A 75 -0.79 5.39 10.25
CA TYR A 75 -0.18 4.35 9.41
C TYR A 75 0.56 4.96 8.23
N LEU A 76 1.51 4.19 7.70
CA LEU A 76 2.16 4.42 6.42
C LEU A 76 1.89 3.22 5.51
N LEU A 77 1.53 3.46 4.26
CA LEU A 77 1.54 2.40 3.24
C LEU A 77 2.96 2.14 2.77
N LEU A 78 3.31 0.87 2.66
CA LEU A 78 4.57 0.37 2.13
C LEU A 78 4.29 -0.48 0.89
N PHE A 79 5.06 -0.22 -0.15
CA PHE A 79 5.15 -1.07 -1.33
C PHE A 79 6.45 -1.85 -1.24
N MET A 80 6.39 -3.16 -1.36
CA MET A 80 7.53 -4.04 -1.14
C MET A 80 7.73 -5.00 -2.31
N LEU A 81 8.98 -5.26 -2.68
CA LEU A 81 9.32 -6.47 -3.42
C LEU A 81 9.47 -7.59 -2.40
N ILE A 82 8.86 -8.72 -2.69
CA ILE A 82 9.08 -9.97 -1.97
C ILE A 82 9.80 -10.88 -2.95
N ASP A 83 10.99 -11.33 -2.61
CA ASP A 83 11.68 -12.36 -3.38
C ASP A 83 11.42 -13.77 -2.82
N PHE A 84 11.98 -14.78 -3.48
CA PHE A 84 11.84 -16.19 -3.10
C PHE A 84 12.50 -16.55 -1.75
N GLU A 85 13.27 -15.63 -1.15
CA GLU A 85 13.90 -15.80 0.17
C GLU A 85 13.17 -14.99 1.26
N ASP A 86 11.94 -14.54 1.00
CA ASP A 86 11.14 -13.65 1.86
C ASP A 86 11.84 -12.31 2.19
N TYR A 87 12.82 -11.90 1.37
CA TYR A 87 13.46 -10.60 1.52
C TYR A 87 12.49 -9.52 1.06
N ALA A 88 11.97 -8.76 2.03
CA ALA A 88 11.04 -7.67 1.78
C ALA A 88 11.79 -6.34 1.63
N GLU A 89 12.04 -5.91 0.38
CA GLU A 89 12.61 -4.60 0.09
C GLU A 89 11.50 -3.55 -0.09
N VAL A 90 11.52 -2.48 0.71
CA VAL A 90 10.55 -1.37 0.55
C VAL A 90 10.96 -0.49 -0.63
N ILE A 91 10.24 -0.62 -1.75
CA ILE A 91 10.48 0.13 -2.99
C ILE A 91 9.77 1.47 -3.03
N ALA A 92 8.67 1.63 -2.30
CA ALA A 92 7.97 2.91 -2.19
C ALA A 92 7.19 3.04 -0.89
N LYS A 93 6.89 4.27 -0.52
CA LYS A 93 6.12 4.62 0.69
C LYS A 93 5.05 5.64 0.32
N GLY A 94 3.82 5.40 0.80
CA GLY A 94 2.74 6.37 0.70
C GLY A 94 2.90 7.51 1.71
N LYS A 95 1.93 8.43 1.72
CA LYS A 95 1.86 9.46 2.77
C LYS A 95 1.27 8.87 4.06
N PRO A 96 1.66 9.38 5.24
CA PRO A 96 1.02 8.97 6.48
C PRO A 96 -0.48 9.28 6.45
N PHE A 97 -1.29 8.34 6.91
CA PHE A 97 -2.74 8.49 7.03
C PHE A 97 -3.22 8.04 8.41
N TYR A 98 -4.40 8.52 8.80
CA TYR A 98 -5.02 8.14 10.07
C TYR A 98 -6.17 7.18 9.79
N VAL A 99 -6.20 6.08 10.53
CA VAL A 99 -7.33 5.16 10.61
C VAL A 99 -8.09 5.47 11.90
N ARG A 100 -9.39 5.72 11.78
CA ARG A 100 -10.32 5.91 12.88
C ARG A 100 -11.37 4.82 12.82
N LYS A 101 -11.95 4.49 13.97
CA LYS A 101 -13.09 3.55 14.03
C LYS A 101 -14.26 3.95 13.13
N SER A 102 -14.45 5.26 12.88
CA SER A 102 -15.49 5.79 11.99
C SER A 102 -15.16 5.74 10.49
N ASP A 103 -13.99 5.21 10.11
CA ASP A 103 -13.64 5.00 8.70
C ASP A 103 -14.17 3.64 8.19
N PHE A 104 -14.78 2.85 9.08
CA PHE A 104 -15.55 1.63 8.81
C PHE A 104 -17.02 1.89 9.15
#